data_AF-A0A5M9TYN0-F1
#
_entry.id   AF-A0A5M9TYN0-F1
#
_cell.length_a   1.000
_cell.length_b   1.000
_cell.length_c   1.000
_cell.angle_alpha   90.00
_cell.angle_beta   90.00
_cell.angle_gamma   90.00
#
_symmetry.space_group_name_H-M   'P 1'
#
loop_
_entity.id
_entity.type
_entity.pdbx_description
1 polymer ?
#
loop_
_entity_poly.entity_id
_entity_poly.type
_entity_poly.pdbx_seq_one_letter_code
_entity_poly.pdbx_strand_id
1 'polypeptide(L)'
;MSKRLNKKIYKRVVMDQQQGQETPKFYLSKARKLMHAWYDRRYLTIIGPEWWEGFEQIPESDFKAYLKQAYSDADVVFKEVSYGLHPQRLAADFKKVKRKQARKPRKIKETPVRKLRKPETFLITNKHYEKSEVTGEVVFTKRDYKFFIHRTEDPWGWRWTVSDAACGMRIASSDKYKQAVKQAKEIIDKNFERYINTVNVKEEEQS
;
A
#
# COMPACT_ATOMS: atom_id res chain seq x y z
N MET A 1 -10.77 10.47 -5.09
CA MET A 1 -11.98 10.75 -4.27
C MET A 1 -11.76 12.10 -3.62
N SER A 2 -12.75 13.01 -3.64
CA SER A 2 -12.55 14.37 -3.10
C SER A 2 -12.43 14.36 -1.58
N LYS A 3 -11.66 15.30 -1.01
CA LYS A 3 -11.48 15.44 0.46
C LYS A 3 -12.84 15.50 1.18
N ARG A 4 -13.82 16.19 0.59
CA ARG A 4 -15.20 16.30 1.11
C ARG A 4 -15.91 14.94 1.22
N LEU A 5 -15.76 14.07 0.21
CA LEU A 5 -16.40 12.76 0.21
C LEU A 5 -15.74 11.81 1.23
N ASN A 6 -14.41 11.85 1.35
CA ASN A 6 -13.69 11.09 2.39
C ASN A 6 -14.15 11.50 3.79
N LYS A 7 -14.24 12.82 4.05
CA LYS A 7 -14.77 13.37 5.31
C LYS A 7 -16.17 12.88 5.62
N LYS A 8 -17.07 12.85 4.63
CA LYS A 8 -18.44 12.33 4.81
C LYS A 8 -18.45 10.85 5.21
N ILE A 9 -17.60 10.04 4.58
CA ILE A 9 -17.48 8.61 4.90
C ILE A 9 -16.99 8.43 6.34
N TYR A 10 -15.90 9.10 6.72
CA TYR A 10 -15.36 8.99 8.08
C TYR A 10 -16.35 9.46 9.14
N LYS A 11 -16.95 10.65 8.96
CA LYS A 11 -17.95 11.17 9.91
C LYS A 11 -19.12 10.20 10.12
N ARG A 12 -19.61 9.56 9.05
CA ARG A 12 -20.70 8.60 9.18
C ARG A 12 -20.29 7.40 10.04
N VAL A 13 -19.12 6.82 9.76
CA VAL A 13 -18.60 5.69 10.55
C VAL A 13 -18.38 6.09 12.01
N VAL A 14 -17.80 7.27 12.26
CA VAL A 14 -17.56 7.79 13.61
C VAL A 14 -18.87 7.96 14.38
N MET A 15 -19.88 8.58 13.77
CA MET A 15 -21.19 8.74 14.40
C MET A 15 -21.82 7.39 14.74
N ASP A 16 -21.85 6.45 13.79
CA ASP A 16 -22.43 5.13 14.01
C ASP A 16 -21.64 4.38 15.12
N GLN A 17 -20.31 4.53 15.19
CA GLN A 17 -19.48 3.98 16.27
C GLN A 17 -19.77 4.60 17.65
N GLN A 18 -19.94 5.92 17.72
CA GLN A 18 -20.24 6.63 18.97
C GLN A 18 -21.65 6.28 19.48
N GLN A 19 -22.61 6.15 18.58
CA GLN A 19 -24.00 5.85 18.91
C GLN A 19 -24.27 4.35 19.09
N GLY A 20 -23.26 3.49 18.89
CA GLY A 20 -23.42 2.04 18.96
C GLY A 20 -24.30 1.44 17.86
N GLN A 21 -24.52 2.17 16.76
CA GLN A 21 -25.37 1.75 15.65
C GLN A 21 -24.59 0.89 14.64
N GLU A 22 -25.30 0.00 13.95
CA GLU A 22 -24.70 -0.79 12.87
C GLU A 22 -24.39 0.11 11.66
N THR A 23 -23.10 0.30 11.36
CA THR A 23 -22.67 1.03 10.17
C THR A 23 -22.91 0.19 8.91
N PRO A 24 -23.54 0.74 7.85
CA PRO A 24 -23.72 -0.01 6.61
C PRO A 24 -22.37 -0.44 5.98
N LYS A 25 -22.29 -1.69 5.50
CA LYS A 25 -21.07 -2.27 4.94
C LYS A 25 -20.43 -1.45 3.82
N PHE A 26 -21.22 -0.68 3.07
CA PHE A 26 -20.71 0.27 2.07
C PHE A 26 -19.74 1.27 2.70
N TYR A 27 -20.14 1.96 3.78
CA TYR A 27 -19.31 2.96 4.46
C TYR A 27 -18.09 2.31 5.11
N LEU A 28 -18.27 1.16 5.78
CA LEU A 28 -17.17 0.39 6.36
C LEU A 28 -16.14 -0.02 5.30
N SER A 29 -16.59 -0.52 4.14
CA SER A 29 -15.69 -0.91 3.03
C SER A 29 -14.89 0.26 2.47
N LYS A 30 -15.52 1.45 2.39
CA LYS A 30 -14.87 2.65 1.86
C LYS A 30 -13.91 3.26 2.88
N ALA A 31 -14.31 3.36 4.13
CA ALA A 31 -13.45 3.81 5.22
C ALA A 31 -12.22 2.93 5.36
N ARG A 32 -12.39 1.60 5.30
CA ARG A 32 -11.28 0.65 5.35
C ARG A 32 -10.32 0.81 4.17
N LYS A 33 -10.83 1.00 2.94
CA LYS A 33 -9.97 1.30 1.78
C LYS A 33 -9.20 2.61 1.93
N LEU A 34 -9.85 3.66 2.45
CA LEU A 34 -9.19 4.95 2.68
C LEU A 34 -8.13 4.86 3.78
N MET A 35 -8.41 4.08 4.83
CA MET A 35 -7.48 3.76 5.92
C MET A 35 -6.24 3.04 5.38
N HIS A 36 -6.41 1.93 4.64
CA HIS A 36 -5.28 1.24 4.03
C HIS A 36 -4.50 2.14 3.07
N ALA A 37 -5.16 2.95 2.25
CA ALA A 37 -4.47 3.90 1.38
C ALA A 37 -3.71 4.99 2.16
N TRP A 38 -4.16 5.35 3.36
CA TRP A 38 -3.47 6.29 4.23
C TRP A 38 -2.23 5.64 4.87
N TYR A 39 -2.35 4.44 5.44
CA TYR A 39 -1.20 3.69 5.96
C TYR A 39 -0.20 3.38 4.85
N ASP A 40 -0.68 2.98 3.68
CA ASP A 40 0.18 2.69 2.54
C ASP A 40 0.99 3.93 2.19
N ARG A 41 0.34 5.09 2.03
CA ARG A 41 1.05 6.34 1.74
C ARG A 41 2.02 6.72 2.84
N ARG A 42 1.59 6.70 4.10
CA ARG A 42 2.37 7.26 5.20
C ARG A 42 3.50 6.33 5.66
N TYR A 43 3.35 5.01 5.53
CA TYR A 43 4.25 4.03 6.13
C TYR A 43 4.72 2.91 5.19
N LEU A 44 4.05 2.61 4.05
CA LEU A 44 4.44 1.48 3.18
C LEU A 44 4.85 1.88 1.74
N THR A 45 4.74 3.16 1.37
CA THR A 45 5.09 3.69 0.04
C THR A 45 5.83 5.03 0.10
N ILE A 46 5.68 5.80 1.18
CA ILE A 46 6.71 6.77 1.56
C ILE A 46 7.77 5.95 2.30
N ILE A 47 8.85 5.68 1.59
CA ILE A 47 10.17 5.39 2.13
C ILE A 47 10.50 6.56 3.09
N GLY A 48 10.12 6.42 4.35
CA GLY A 48 10.42 7.38 5.41
C GLY A 48 11.82 7.10 5.98
N PRO A 49 12.60 8.13 6.37
CA PRO A 49 13.92 7.95 6.99
C PRO A 49 13.93 6.94 8.14
N GLU A 50 12.86 6.94 8.95
CA GLU A 50 12.67 6.03 10.08
C GLU A 50 12.62 4.53 9.74
N TRP A 51 12.36 4.15 8.48
CA TRP A 51 12.39 2.73 8.06
C TRP A 51 13.80 2.21 7.75
N TRP A 52 14.79 3.09 7.61
CA TRP A 52 16.11 2.71 7.08
C TRP A 52 17.21 2.98 8.09
N GLU A 53 17.16 4.09 8.82
CA GLU A 53 18.17 4.42 9.83
C GLU A 53 18.01 3.62 11.15
N GLY A 54 16.85 2.98 11.38
CA GLY A 54 16.58 2.22 12.60
C GLY A 54 16.46 0.70 12.42
N PHE A 55 16.23 0.19 11.21
CA PHE A 55 15.92 -1.23 10.99
C PHE A 55 17.16 -2.13 11.10
N GLU A 56 18.33 -1.65 10.66
CA GLU A 56 19.61 -2.38 10.78
C GLU A 56 20.07 -2.52 12.23
N GLN A 57 19.60 -1.63 13.12
CA GLN A 57 19.99 -1.60 14.53
C GLN A 57 19.01 -2.37 15.43
N ILE A 58 17.85 -2.78 14.93
CA ILE A 58 16.85 -3.51 15.71
C ILE A 58 17.10 -5.00 15.54
N PRO A 59 17.47 -5.73 16.62
CA PRO A 59 17.56 -7.18 16.58
C PRO A 59 16.25 -7.78 16.05
N GLU A 60 16.34 -8.82 15.23
CA GLU A 60 15.17 -9.49 14.64
C GLU A 60 14.13 -9.92 15.70
N SER A 61 14.59 -10.20 16.93
CA SER A 61 13.76 -10.50 18.10
C SER A 61 12.88 -9.34 18.56
N ASP A 62 13.34 -8.09 18.43
CA ASP A 62 12.67 -6.88 18.93
C ASP A 62 11.84 -6.18 17.84
N PHE A 63 12.03 -6.60 16.60
CA PHE A 63 11.38 -6.08 15.42
C PHE A 63 9.85 -6.10 15.50
N LYS A 64 9.29 -7.19 16.03
CA LYS A 64 7.84 -7.35 16.22
C LYS A 64 7.28 -6.32 17.21
N ALA A 65 8.05 -5.96 18.23
CA ALA A 65 7.67 -4.95 19.20
C ALA A 65 7.75 -3.54 18.58
N TYR A 66 8.81 -3.26 17.83
CA TYR A 66 8.97 -2.00 17.12
C TYR A 66 7.85 -1.75 16.10
N LEU A 67 7.54 -2.74 15.24
CA LEU A 67 6.42 -2.65 14.30
C LEU A 67 5.11 -2.37 15.02
N LYS A 68 4.86 -3.06 16.15
CA LYS A 68 3.66 -2.85 16.95
C LYS A 68 3.57 -1.42 17.50
N GLN A 69 4.70 -0.85 17.94
CA GLN A 69 4.77 0.52 18.43
C GLN A 69 4.56 1.55 17.30
N ALA A 70 5.27 1.39 16.18
CA ALA A 70 5.12 2.26 15.01
C ALA A 70 3.67 2.25 14.46
N TYR A 71 3.03 1.08 14.41
CA TYR A 71 1.62 0.99 14.02
C TYR A 71 0.66 1.55 15.09
N SER A 72 0.99 1.45 16.39
CA SER A 72 0.21 2.07 17.46
C SER A 72 0.16 3.59 17.31
N ASP A 73 1.32 4.22 17.05
CA ASP A 73 1.39 5.66 16.82
C ASP A 73 0.64 6.05 15.54
N ALA A 74 0.77 5.23 14.50
CA ALA A 74 0.03 5.40 13.25
C ALA A 74 -1.50 5.34 13.46
N ASP A 75 -1.99 4.49 14.37
CA ASP A 75 -3.40 4.41 14.72
C ASP A 75 -3.90 5.67 15.44
N VAL A 76 -3.08 6.26 16.32
CA VAL A 76 -3.37 7.54 17.00
C VAL A 76 -3.47 8.67 15.99
N VAL A 77 -2.45 8.81 15.14
CA VAL A 77 -2.43 9.86 14.10
C VAL A 77 -3.58 9.65 13.12
N PHE A 78 -3.85 8.41 12.70
CA PHE A 78 -4.98 8.12 11.82
C PHE A 78 -6.30 8.56 12.46
N LYS A 79 -6.50 8.27 13.74
CA LYS A 79 -7.70 8.65 14.49
C LYS A 79 -7.90 10.16 14.47
N GLU A 80 -6.85 10.96 14.64
CA GLU A 80 -6.92 12.43 14.56
C GLU A 80 -7.32 12.92 13.16
N VAL A 81 -6.63 12.45 12.12
CA VAL A 81 -6.89 12.90 10.73
C VAL A 81 -8.21 12.37 10.17
N SER A 82 -8.78 11.34 10.80
CA SER A 82 -10.06 10.72 10.43
C SER A 82 -11.24 11.14 11.30
N TYR A 83 -11.09 12.21 12.09
CA TYR A 83 -12.15 12.77 12.95
C TYR A 83 -12.61 11.83 14.07
N GLY A 84 -11.71 10.99 14.58
CA GLY A 84 -11.98 10.08 15.69
C GLY A 84 -12.30 8.64 15.29
N LEU A 85 -12.12 8.26 14.01
CA LEU A 85 -12.38 6.89 13.57
C LEU A 85 -11.38 5.95 14.22
N HIS A 86 -11.88 4.87 14.84
CA HIS A 86 -11.03 3.88 15.52
C HIS A 86 -10.66 2.74 14.56
N PRO A 87 -9.38 2.60 14.14
CA PRO A 87 -8.96 1.62 13.11
C PRO A 87 -9.29 0.17 13.45
N GLN A 88 -9.00 -0.24 14.68
CA GLN A 88 -9.17 -1.60 15.17
C GLN A 88 -10.67 -1.95 15.25
N ARG A 89 -11.51 -1.01 15.69
CA ARG A 89 -12.96 -1.18 15.71
C ARG A 89 -13.54 -1.27 14.30
N LEU A 90 -13.06 -0.46 13.35
CA LEU A 90 -13.49 -0.50 11.95
C LEU A 90 -13.26 -1.88 11.33
N ALA A 91 -12.12 -2.53 11.62
CA ALA A 91 -11.85 -3.88 11.15
C ALA A 91 -12.84 -4.92 11.73
N ALA A 92 -13.18 -4.79 13.01
CA ALA A 92 -14.16 -5.64 13.67
C ALA A 92 -15.59 -5.41 13.12
N ASP A 93 -16.01 -4.16 13.00
CA ASP A 93 -17.32 -3.77 12.47
C ASP A 93 -17.50 -4.29 11.04
N PHE A 94 -16.47 -4.18 10.21
CA PHE A 94 -16.49 -4.71 8.84
C PHE A 94 -16.68 -6.24 8.77
N LYS A 95 -16.08 -6.98 9.71
CA LYS A 95 -16.23 -8.44 9.80
C LYS A 95 -17.64 -8.83 10.25
N LYS A 96 -18.22 -8.09 11.21
CA LYS A 96 -19.56 -8.36 11.76
C LYS A 96 -20.67 -8.18 10.72
N VAL A 97 -20.58 -7.14 9.89
CA VAL A 97 -21.67 -6.80 8.95
C VAL A 97 -21.60 -7.68 7.71
N LYS A 98 -22.61 -8.55 7.50
CA LYS A 98 -22.81 -9.24 6.22
C LYS A 98 -23.40 -8.29 5.20
N ARG A 99 -22.98 -8.41 3.93
CA ARG A 99 -23.54 -7.57 2.86
C ARG A 99 -24.95 -8.09 2.57
N LYS A 100 -25.99 -7.35 2.94
CA LYS A 100 -27.35 -7.61 2.45
C LYS A 100 -27.40 -7.17 0.97
N GLN A 101 -27.41 -8.14 0.05
CA GLN A 101 -27.55 -7.90 -1.39
C GLN A 101 -28.84 -8.56 -1.87
N ALA A 102 -29.85 -7.75 -2.21
CA ALA A 102 -31.12 -8.23 -2.74
C ALA A 102 -31.00 -8.78 -4.18
N ARG A 103 -29.97 -8.35 -4.93
CA ARG A 103 -29.72 -8.78 -6.31
C ARG A 103 -28.47 -9.63 -6.38
N LYS A 104 -28.52 -10.72 -7.16
CA LYS A 104 -27.34 -11.52 -7.49
C LYS A 104 -26.24 -10.57 -8.03
N PRO A 105 -25.00 -10.68 -7.53
CA PRO A 105 -23.92 -9.86 -8.04
C PRO A 105 -23.80 -10.08 -9.55
N ARG A 106 -23.77 -8.98 -10.31
CA ARG A 106 -23.58 -9.05 -11.76
C ARG A 106 -22.25 -9.75 -12.02
N LYS A 107 -22.22 -10.75 -12.92
CA LYS A 107 -20.96 -11.35 -13.38
C LYS A 107 -20.04 -10.21 -13.80
N ILE A 108 -18.92 -10.06 -13.11
CA ILE A 108 -17.90 -9.09 -13.48
C ILE A 108 -17.32 -9.61 -14.78
N LYS A 109 -17.59 -8.90 -15.89
CA LYS A 109 -16.86 -9.17 -17.13
C LYS A 109 -15.40 -8.85 -16.86
N GLU A 110 -14.52 -9.83 -17.07
CA GLU A 110 -13.09 -9.60 -16.95
C GLU A 110 -12.70 -8.45 -17.86
N THR A 111 -12.24 -7.36 -17.27
CA THR A 111 -11.70 -6.26 -18.05
C THR A 111 -10.43 -6.77 -18.74
N PRO A 112 -10.28 -6.58 -20.06
CA PRO A 112 -9.10 -7.04 -20.76
C PRO A 112 -7.86 -6.47 -20.08
N VAL A 113 -7.02 -7.36 -19.56
CA VAL A 113 -5.78 -6.97 -18.90
C VAL A 113 -4.84 -6.46 -19.97
N ARG A 114 -4.34 -5.22 -19.80
CA ARG A 114 -3.30 -4.68 -20.67
C ARG A 114 -2.12 -5.66 -20.70
N LYS A 115 -1.72 -6.09 -21.89
CA LYS A 115 -0.52 -6.88 -22.11
C LYS A 115 0.73 -6.02 -21.89
N LEU A 116 1.77 -6.64 -21.33
CA LEU A 116 3.12 -6.08 -21.30
C LEU A 116 3.66 -6.04 -22.74
N ARG A 117 4.34 -4.95 -23.12
CA ARG A 117 4.90 -4.78 -24.47
C ARG A 117 6.23 -5.51 -24.62
N LYS A 118 7.11 -5.36 -23.63
CA LYS A 118 8.42 -6.02 -23.54
C LYS A 118 8.50 -6.75 -22.21
N PRO A 119 7.95 -7.96 -22.11
CA PRO A 119 7.98 -8.73 -20.90
C PRO A 119 9.39 -9.27 -20.64
N GLU A 120 9.88 -9.06 -19.43
CA GLU A 120 11.14 -9.58 -18.89
C GLU A 120 10.85 -10.17 -17.51
N THR A 121 11.69 -11.10 -17.05
CA THR A 121 11.59 -11.68 -15.71
C THR A 121 12.42 -10.86 -14.74
N PHE A 122 11.83 -10.51 -13.60
CA PHE A 122 12.48 -9.76 -12.54
C PHE A 122 12.29 -10.47 -11.20
N LEU A 123 13.21 -10.23 -10.28
CA LEU A 123 13.05 -10.63 -8.89
C LEU A 123 12.36 -9.50 -8.11
N ILE A 124 11.37 -9.85 -7.32
CA ILE A 124 10.76 -8.95 -6.33
C ILE A 124 11.01 -9.47 -4.92
N THR A 125 11.18 -8.54 -4.00
CA THR A 125 11.31 -8.83 -2.58
C THR A 125 9.96 -8.59 -1.92
N ASN A 126 9.35 -9.64 -1.37
CA ASN A 126 8.06 -9.53 -0.69
C ASN A 126 8.23 -8.89 0.71
N LYS A 127 7.12 -8.68 1.44
CA LYS A 127 7.14 -8.09 2.80
C LYS A 127 7.88 -8.95 3.83
N HIS A 128 8.15 -10.20 3.51
CA HIS A 128 8.87 -11.17 4.34
C HIS A 128 10.32 -11.38 3.86
N TYR A 129 10.82 -10.50 2.99
CA TYR A 129 12.16 -10.58 2.38
C TYR A 129 12.39 -11.81 1.50
N GLU A 130 11.35 -12.56 1.16
CA GLU A 130 11.45 -13.66 0.21
C GLU A 130 11.50 -13.09 -1.20
N LYS A 131 12.50 -13.54 -1.96
CA LYS A 131 12.63 -13.22 -3.38
C LYS A 131 11.70 -14.12 -4.18
N SER A 132 10.92 -13.52 -5.07
CA SER A 132 10.06 -14.24 -6.01
C SER A 132 10.18 -13.67 -7.40
N GLU A 133 10.11 -14.54 -8.41
CA GLU A 133 10.17 -14.14 -9.80
C GLU A 133 8.81 -13.64 -10.29
N VAL A 134 8.83 -12.54 -11.04
CA VAL A 134 7.65 -11.98 -11.70
C VAL A 134 7.96 -11.55 -13.11
N THR A 135 6.98 -11.70 -13.99
CA THR A 135 7.04 -11.12 -15.34
C THR A 135 6.60 -9.65 -15.29
N GLY A 136 7.46 -8.76 -15.75
CA GLY A 136 7.23 -7.32 -15.77
C GLY A 136 7.73 -6.65 -17.05
N GLU A 137 7.62 -5.33 -17.15
CA GLU A 137 8.15 -4.51 -18.25
C GLU A 137 8.84 -3.27 -17.65
N VAL A 138 10.05 -2.95 -18.11
CA VAL A 138 10.72 -1.69 -17.72
C VAL A 138 9.88 -0.50 -18.19
N VAL A 139 9.48 0.35 -17.26
CA VAL A 139 8.57 1.49 -17.52
C VAL A 139 9.26 2.84 -17.53
N PHE A 140 10.36 2.97 -16.82
CA PHE A 140 11.25 4.12 -16.90
C PHE A 140 12.60 3.81 -16.28
N THR A 141 13.58 4.64 -16.63
CA THR A 141 14.90 4.67 -16.01
C THR A 141 15.13 6.04 -15.42
N LYS A 142 15.96 6.11 -14.37
CA LYS A 142 16.45 7.37 -13.85
C LYS A 142 17.91 7.20 -13.45
N ARG A 143 18.78 7.98 -14.11
CA ARG A 143 20.23 7.67 -14.19
C ARG A 143 20.38 6.22 -14.67
N ASP A 144 21.03 5.38 -13.88
CA ASP A 144 21.29 3.97 -14.22
C ASP A 144 20.31 2.98 -13.58
N TYR A 145 19.41 3.46 -12.71
CA TYR A 145 18.41 2.61 -12.07
C TYR A 145 17.21 2.37 -12.99
N LYS A 146 16.82 1.11 -13.12
CA LYS A 146 15.70 0.66 -13.94
C LYS A 146 14.50 0.33 -13.05
N PHE A 147 13.34 0.83 -13.44
CA PHE A 147 12.09 0.55 -12.74
C PHE A 147 11.14 -0.19 -13.66
N PHE A 148 10.61 -1.32 -13.19
CA PHE A 148 9.73 -2.19 -13.96
C PHE A 148 8.34 -2.27 -13.34
N ILE A 149 7.34 -2.53 -14.17
CA ILE A 149 5.95 -2.72 -13.74
C ILE A 149 5.55 -4.17 -13.88
N HIS A 150 4.81 -4.68 -12.91
CA HIS A 150 4.28 -6.03 -12.91
C HIS A 150 2.89 -6.06 -12.25
N ARG A 151 2.24 -7.22 -12.29
CA ARG A 151 0.99 -7.48 -11.57
C ARG A 151 1.32 -8.14 -10.25
N THR A 152 0.70 -7.66 -9.18
CA THR A 152 0.70 -8.34 -7.88
C THR A 152 -0.72 -8.55 -7.41
N GLU A 153 -0.95 -9.67 -6.74
CA GLU A 153 -2.16 -9.91 -6.01
C GLU A 153 -2.10 -9.14 -4.67
N ASP A 154 -3.13 -8.38 -4.37
CA ASP A 154 -3.34 -7.67 -3.11
C ASP A 154 -4.66 -8.19 -2.52
N PRO A 155 -4.93 -8.14 -1.20
CA PRO A 155 -6.18 -8.65 -0.62
C PRO A 155 -7.46 -7.98 -1.16
N TRP A 156 -7.32 -6.90 -1.95
CA TRP A 156 -8.42 -6.20 -2.61
C TRP A 156 -8.49 -6.44 -4.13
N GLY A 157 -7.66 -7.34 -4.66
CA GLY A 157 -7.58 -7.76 -6.06
C GLY A 157 -6.22 -7.46 -6.70
N TRP A 158 -6.11 -7.80 -8.00
CA TRP A 158 -4.91 -7.56 -8.79
C TRP A 158 -4.59 -6.08 -8.99
N ARG A 159 -3.35 -5.68 -8.69
CA ARG A 159 -2.87 -4.30 -8.85
C ARG A 159 -1.65 -4.23 -9.75
N TRP A 160 -1.48 -3.09 -10.39
CA TRP A 160 -0.26 -2.75 -11.12
C TRP A 160 0.74 -2.15 -10.15
N THR A 161 1.91 -2.76 -10.08
CA THR A 161 2.94 -2.44 -9.10
C THR A 161 4.23 -2.14 -9.84
N VAL A 162 4.85 -1.00 -9.51
CA VAL A 162 6.15 -0.60 -10.03
C VAL A 162 7.19 -0.87 -8.95
N SER A 163 8.25 -1.54 -9.34
CA SER A 163 9.34 -1.97 -8.47
C SER A 163 10.69 -1.61 -9.09
N ASP A 164 11.72 -1.51 -8.27
CA ASP A 164 13.11 -1.39 -8.72
C ASP A 164 13.64 -2.73 -9.24
N ALA A 165 14.32 -2.70 -10.37
CA ALA A 165 14.93 -3.88 -10.99
C ALA A 165 16.14 -4.42 -10.23
N ALA A 166 16.88 -3.58 -9.50
CA ALA A 166 18.07 -4.02 -8.77
C ALA A 166 17.70 -4.80 -7.49
N CYS A 167 16.92 -4.19 -6.61
CA CYS A 167 16.57 -4.81 -5.32
C CYS A 167 15.18 -5.46 -5.27
N GLY A 168 14.37 -5.33 -6.32
CA GLY A 168 13.02 -5.88 -6.37
C GLY A 168 12.02 -5.16 -5.45
N MET A 169 12.39 -4.01 -4.90
CA MET A 169 11.54 -3.28 -3.94
C MET A 169 10.41 -2.55 -4.63
N ARG A 170 9.22 -2.64 -4.02
CA ARG A 170 8.03 -1.92 -4.48
C ARG A 170 8.14 -0.42 -4.24
N ILE A 171 8.02 0.36 -5.31
CA ILE A 171 7.98 1.83 -5.27
C ILE A 171 6.54 2.35 -5.16
N ALA A 172 5.64 1.86 -6.02
CA ALA A 172 4.25 2.30 -6.04
C ALA A 172 3.31 1.20 -6.52
N SER A 173 2.04 1.25 -6.09
CA SER A 173 1.01 0.33 -6.58
C SER A 173 -0.31 1.06 -6.82
N SER A 174 -1.01 0.67 -7.88
CA SER A 174 -2.30 1.25 -8.26
C SER A 174 -3.16 0.28 -9.05
N ASP A 175 -4.47 0.53 -9.08
CA ASP A 175 -5.42 -0.27 -9.86
C ASP A 175 -5.23 -0.07 -11.38
N LYS A 176 -4.60 1.06 -11.77
CA LYS A 176 -4.38 1.44 -13.17
C LYS A 176 -2.89 1.54 -13.48
N TYR A 177 -2.47 0.90 -14.57
CA TYR A 177 -1.09 0.92 -15.08
C TYR A 177 -0.49 2.33 -15.12
N LYS A 178 -1.11 3.26 -15.87
CA LYS A 178 -0.57 4.62 -16.06
C LYS A 178 -0.46 5.38 -14.74
N GLN A 179 -1.37 5.10 -13.80
CA GLN A 179 -1.36 5.74 -12.49
C GLN A 179 -0.24 5.19 -11.61
N ALA A 180 0.01 3.89 -11.62
CA ALA A 180 1.14 3.28 -10.91
C ALA A 180 2.48 3.86 -11.41
N VAL A 181 2.67 3.93 -12.73
CA VAL A 181 3.88 4.53 -13.33
C VAL A 181 4.03 6.00 -12.94
N LYS A 182 2.96 6.80 -13.03
CA LYS A 182 3.02 8.22 -12.66
C LYS A 182 3.39 8.41 -11.19
N GLN A 183 2.77 7.65 -10.30
CA GLN A 183 3.05 7.71 -8.87
C GLN A 183 4.50 7.30 -8.55
N ALA A 184 5.00 6.23 -9.19
CA ALA A 184 6.37 5.79 -9.02
C ALA A 184 7.37 6.88 -9.44
N LYS A 185 7.16 7.51 -10.60
CA LYS A 185 7.99 8.63 -11.06
C LYS A 185 7.99 9.78 -10.07
N GLU A 186 6.82 10.21 -9.60
CA GLU A 186 6.72 11.29 -8.61
C GLU A 186 7.44 10.97 -7.29
N ILE A 187 7.43 9.71 -6.85
CA ILE A 187 8.10 9.28 -5.60
C ILE A 187 9.62 9.28 -5.78
N ILE A 188 10.11 8.66 -6.86
CA ILE A 188 11.53 8.60 -7.19
C ILE A 188 12.06 10.01 -7.47
N ASP A 189 11.29 10.87 -8.14
CA ASP A 189 11.71 12.24 -8.43
C ASP A 189 11.93 13.08 -7.18
N LYS A 190 11.09 12.90 -6.15
CA LYS A 190 11.19 13.66 -4.91
C LYS A 190 12.24 13.14 -3.94
N ASN A 191 12.55 11.85 -3.98
CA ASN A 191 13.36 11.18 -2.95
C ASN A 191 14.59 10.46 -3.52
N PHE A 192 15.05 10.86 -4.71
CA PHE A 192 16.03 10.06 -5.46
C PHE A 192 17.36 9.85 -4.72
N GLU A 193 17.87 10.89 -4.06
CA GLU A 193 19.14 10.81 -3.32
C GLU A 193 19.04 9.84 -2.14
N ARG A 194 17.92 9.88 -1.41
CA ARG A 194 17.66 8.92 -0.31
C ARG A 194 17.52 7.49 -0.83
N TYR A 195 16.89 7.34 -1.99
CA TYR A 195 16.76 6.05 -2.66
C TYR A 195 18.12 5.44 -3.01
N ILE A 196 19.05 6.23 -3.57
CA ILE A 196 20.41 5.75 -3.91
C ILE A 196 21.12 5.20 -2.68
N ASN A 197 21.12 5.96 -1.58
CA ASN A 197 21.74 5.50 -0.33
C ASN A 197 21.19 4.15 0.14
N THR A 198 19.89 3.91 -0.07
CA THR A 198 19.23 2.66 0.33
C THR A 198 19.62 1.48 -0.55
N VAL A 199 19.75 1.70 -1.86
CA VAL A 199 20.12 0.61 -2.79
C VAL A 199 21.58 0.22 -2.58
N ASN A 200 22.48 1.19 -2.37
CA ASN A 200 23.90 0.92 -2.18
C ASN A 200 24.17 0.09 -0.92
N VAL A 201 23.51 0.41 0.21
CA VAL A 201 23.65 -0.38 1.46
C VAL A 201 23.23 -1.84 1.25
N LYS A 202 22.18 -2.09 0.45
CA LYS A 202 21.71 -3.45 0.16
C LYS A 202 22.56 -4.22 -0.85
N GLU A 203 23.27 -3.53 -1.73
CA GLU A 203 24.26 -4.15 -2.62
C GLU A 203 25.49 -4.61 -1.81
N GLU A 204 25.88 -3.83 -0.80
CA GLU A 204 26.98 -4.19 0.12
C GLU A 204 26.63 -5.38 1.04
N GLU A 205 25.39 -5.48 1.55
CA GLU A 205 24.94 -6.63 2.36
C GLU A 205 24.79 -7.94 1.56
N GLN A 206 24.72 -7.86 0.23
CA GLN A 206 24.55 -9.01 -0.66
C GLN A 206 25.84 -9.42 -1.38
N SER A 207 26.95 -8.71 -1.15
CA SER A 207 28.29 -8.99 -1.69
C SER A 207 29.17 -9.72 -0.68
#